data_AF-A0A9E2JCM2-F1
#
_entry.id   AF-A0A9E2JCM2-F1
#
_cell.length_a   1.000
_cell.length_b   1.000
_cell.length_c   1.000
_cell.angle_alpha   90.00
_cell.angle_beta   90.00
_cell.angle_gamma   90.00
#
_symmetry.space_group_name_H-M   'P 1'
#
loop_
_entity.id
_entity.type
_entity.pdbx_description
1 polymer ?
#
loop_
_entity_poly.entity_id
_entity_poly.type
_entity_poly.pdbx_seq_one_letter_code
_entity_poly.pdbx_strand_id
1 'polypeptide(L)'
;MKERQGKSEKQRWTIQQASRELNVPAHTLRFWEDKLDGLITPIRTPGGQRRYDAGLLRILAAVKELRGQGMSLAEVREVLVRGEAPPAPKLRQTGIDQLAERLTRLVGTELSKMLAFGAEPDYQALFSSDRLEVRPPEAALPAGRKARTVAIIPARGGSQGIPRKNICLAAGKPLIAWTIEAALASPSLDRVLVSTDDQEIAEVALHWGAEVPFIRPAELATEAVPVVEAVGHALKWLEETEGYKPDNVMCLLPTAPLRLAGDIEAAIRLFEEKNADSLISMTPVRDHPSWMKVVDDRGSVCDFIAVKGARPPRRQELNPLFIINGAIYLARRHLLGDPPSWYKGRAVAYVMPRSRSLDVDTPWDLYLADLVLKDGWPPERASEAARFPNPNRIQTDLAGRFDSAVI
;
A
#
# COMPACT_ATOMS: atom_id res chain seq x y z
N MET A 1 -10.45 -51.60 -67.87
CA MET A 1 -9.63 -50.50 -68.44
C MET A 1 -10.12 -49.20 -67.84
N LYS A 2 -9.35 -48.30 -67.25
CA LYS A 2 -7.95 -48.19 -66.83
C LYS A 2 -7.96 -46.95 -65.92
N GLU A 3 -7.44 -47.08 -64.72
CA GLU A 3 -7.20 -45.98 -63.80
C GLU A 3 -6.38 -44.88 -64.50
N ARG A 4 -6.75 -43.62 -64.27
CA ARG A 4 -5.84 -42.49 -64.44
C ARG A 4 -5.37 -42.04 -63.05
N GLN A 5 -4.34 -42.72 -62.56
CA GLN A 5 -3.45 -42.17 -61.54
C GLN A 5 -2.45 -41.21 -62.21
N GLY A 6 -2.11 -40.13 -61.50
CA GLY A 6 -0.72 -39.63 -61.45
C GLY A 6 -0.44 -38.27 -62.09
N LYS A 7 -0.52 -37.20 -61.29
CA LYS A 7 0.62 -36.35 -60.87
C LYS A 7 0.10 -34.99 -60.37
N SER A 8 -0.39 -34.93 -59.13
CA SER A 8 -0.29 -33.69 -58.35
C SER A 8 1.16 -33.60 -57.90
N GLU A 9 1.95 -32.74 -58.55
CA GLU A 9 3.23 -32.33 -57.98
C GLU A 9 2.92 -31.72 -56.61
N LYS A 10 3.22 -32.46 -55.53
CA LYS A 10 3.07 -31.95 -54.16
C LYS A 10 3.90 -30.68 -54.08
N GLN A 11 3.25 -29.53 -54.00
CA GLN A 11 3.88 -28.22 -53.86
C GLN A 11 4.92 -28.30 -52.72
N ARG A 12 6.13 -27.83 -52.99
CA ARG A 12 7.23 -27.81 -52.02
C ARG A 12 7.74 -26.40 -51.82
N TRP A 13 7.92 -26.01 -50.57
CA TRP A 13 8.37 -24.69 -50.19
C TRP A 13 9.87 -24.67 -49.99
N THR A 14 10.52 -23.60 -50.47
CA THR A 14 11.87 -23.24 -50.03
C THR A 14 11.83 -22.72 -48.59
N ILE A 15 12.97 -22.66 -47.91
CA ILE A 15 13.04 -22.09 -46.56
C ILE A 15 12.59 -20.62 -46.51
N GLN A 16 12.81 -19.86 -47.58
CA GLN A 16 12.35 -18.46 -47.67
C GLN A 16 10.83 -18.38 -47.82
N GLN A 17 10.24 -19.29 -48.59
CA GLN A 17 8.77 -19.36 -48.73
C GLN A 17 8.12 -19.83 -47.42
N ALA A 18 8.66 -20.86 -46.77
CA ALA A 18 8.19 -21.33 -45.46
C ALA A 18 8.31 -20.25 -44.39
N SER A 19 9.42 -19.48 -44.39
CA SER A 19 9.64 -18.34 -43.50
C SER A 19 8.57 -17.26 -43.66
N ARG A 20 8.23 -16.90 -44.90
CA ARG A 20 7.17 -15.92 -45.20
C ARG A 20 5.80 -16.42 -44.80
N GLU A 21 5.47 -17.67 -45.13
CA GLU A 21 4.16 -18.25 -44.85
C GLU A 21 3.88 -18.38 -43.35
N LEU A 22 4.88 -18.80 -42.59
CA LEU A 22 4.74 -18.97 -41.15
C LEU A 22 5.02 -17.68 -40.36
N ASN A 23 5.50 -16.62 -41.01
CA ASN A 23 6.02 -15.42 -40.36
C ASN A 23 7.03 -15.76 -39.24
N VAL A 24 8.00 -16.62 -39.57
CA VAL A 24 9.10 -17.04 -38.67
C VAL A 24 10.41 -16.86 -39.41
N PRO A 25 11.44 -16.21 -38.84
CA PRO A 25 12.71 -15.99 -39.53
C PRO A 25 13.36 -17.30 -40.00
N ALA A 26 13.92 -17.30 -41.21
CA ALA A 26 14.55 -18.50 -41.78
C ALA A 26 15.66 -19.10 -40.92
N HIS A 27 16.39 -18.30 -40.13
CA HIS A 27 17.39 -18.81 -39.19
C HIS A 27 16.76 -19.54 -37.99
N THR A 28 15.58 -19.11 -37.53
CA THR A 28 14.81 -19.77 -36.47
C THR A 28 14.28 -21.11 -36.94
N LEU A 29 13.80 -21.21 -38.20
CA LEU A 29 13.38 -22.49 -38.79
C LEU A 29 14.55 -23.50 -38.84
N ARG A 30 15.76 -23.05 -39.21
CA ARG A 30 16.97 -23.90 -39.18
C ARG A 30 17.32 -24.36 -37.76
N PHE A 31 17.15 -23.48 -36.78
CA PHE A 31 17.38 -23.82 -35.39
C PHE A 31 16.38 -24.86 -34.89
N TRP A 32 15.11 -24.78 -35.32
CA TRP A 32 14.10 -25.79 -34.98
C TRP A 32 14.38 -27.14 -35.66
N GLU A 33 14.82 -27.15 -36.92
CA GLU A 33 15.29 -28.37 -37.58
C GLU A 33 16.40 -29.07 -36.79
N ASP A 34 17.40 -28.30 -36.33
CA ASP A 34 18.53 -28.83 -35.55
C ASP A 34 18.08 -29.41 -34.20
N LYS A 35 17.18 -28.72 -33.50
CA LYS A 35 16.74 -29.14 -32.16
C LYS A 35 15.62 -30.18 -32.16
N LEU A 36 14.83 -30.26 -33.23
CA LEU A 36 13.74 -31.20 -33.41
C LEU A 36 14.08 -32.21 -34.51
N ASP A 37 15.35 -32.61 -34.60
CA ASP A 37 15.82 -33.58 -35.57
C ASP A 37 15.05 -34.90 -35.45
N GLY A 38 14.69 -35.45 -36.60
CA GLY A 38 13.77 -36.59 -36.77
C GLY A 38 12.27 -36.23 -36.84
N LEU A 39 11.86 -35.03 -36.40
CA LEU A 39 10.48 -34.53 -36.56
C LEU A 39 10.33 -33.52 -37.70
N ILE A 40 11.37 -32.70 -37.92
CA ILE A 40 11.39 -31.71 -38.99
C ILE A 40 12.58 -32.01 -39.90
N THR A 41 12.37 -32.88 -40.88
CA THR A 41 13.42 -33.31 -41.81
C THR A 41 13.07 -32.88 -43.24
N PRO A 42 13.47 -31.66 -43.67
CA PRO A 42 13.20 -31.19 -45.02
C PRO A 42 13.99 -31.98 -46.06
N ILE A 43 13.36 -32.22 -47.21
CA ILE A 43 14.01 -32.88 -48.35
C ILE A 43 15.12 -31.97 -48.87
N ARG A 44 16.28 -32.56 -49.16
CA ARG A 44 17.39 -31.85 -49.80
C ARG A 44 17.38 -32.10 -51.29
N THR A 45 17.50 -31.03 -52.08
CA THR A 45 17.79 -31.16 -53.51
C THR A 45 19.24 -31.63 -53.71
N PRO A 46 19.63 -32.10 -54.91
CA PRO A 46 21.03 -32.41 -55.22
C PRO A 46 22.00 -31.25 -54.96
N GLY A 47 21.53 -30.00 -55.08
CA GLY A 47 22.27 -28.78 -54.73
C GLY A 47 22.18 -28.38 -53.24
N GLY A 48 21.77 -29.29 -52.35
CA GLY A 48 21.73 -29.09 -50.90
C GLY A 48 20.61 -28.17 -50.37
N GLN A 49 19.70 -27.69 -51.24
CA GLN A 49 18.63 -26.78 -50.83
C GLN A 49 17.51 -27.52 -50.12
N ARG A 50 16.96 -26.90 -49.06
CA ARG A 50 15.82 -27.42 -48.30
C ARG A 50 14.51 -27.25 -49.06
N ARG A 51 13.66 -28.29 -49.00
CA ARG A 51 12.30 -28.32 -49.50
C ARG A 51 11.38 -28.90 -48.43
N TYR A 52 10.41 -28.10 -47.99
CA TYR A 52 9.36 -28.49 -47.04
C TYR A 52 8.13 -28.88 -47.84
N ASP A 53 7.44 -29.94 -47.44
CA ASP A 53 6.11 -30.24 -47.94
C ASP A 53 5.03 -29.68 -47.00
N ALA A 54 3.77 -29.86 -47.36
CA ALA A 54 2.64 -29.37 -46.59
C ALA A 54 2.56 -29.99 -45.18
N GLY A 55 3.06 -31.22 -44.99
CA GLY A 55 3.09 -31.88 -43.68
C GLY A 55 4.09 -31.20 -42.76
N LEU A 56 5.30 -30.93 -43.25
CA LEU A 56 6.32 -30.21 -42.51
C LEU A 56 5.92 -28.77 -42.17
N LEU A 57 5.20 -28.09 -43.05
CA LEU A 57 4.65 -26.75 -42.73
C LEU A 57 3.64 -26.79 -41.59
N ARG A 58 2.79 -27.81 -41.52
CA ARG A 58 1.85 -27.98 -40.39
C ARG A 58 2.58 -28.23 -39.07
N ILE A 59 3.63 -29.05 -39.09
CA ILE A 59 4.46 -29.30 -37.91
C ILE A 59 5.16 -28.00 -37.48
N LEU A 60 5.75 -27.24 -38.41
CA LEU A 60 6.40 -25.97 -38.12
C LEU A 60 5.42 -24.91 -37.58
N ALA A 61 4.17 -24.89 -38.08
CA ALA A 61 3.11 -24.04 -37.54
C ALA A 61 2.74 -24.42 -36.10
N ALA A 62 2.64 -25.73 -35.80
CA ALA A 62 2.40 -26.20 -34.44
C ALA A 62 3.56 -25.85 -33.49
N VAL A 63 4.82 -25.99 -33.94
CA VAL A 63 5.99 -25.56 -33.17
C VAL A 63 5.93 -24.07 -32.86
N LYS A 64 5.59 -23.22 -33.85
CA LYS A 64 5.43 -21.77 -33.66
C LYS A 64 4.40 -21.46 -32.57
N GLU A 65 3.24 -22.10 -32.63
CA GLU A 65 2.14 -21.89 -31.68
C GLU A 65 2.55 -22.28 -30.25
N LEU A 66 3.10 -23.49 -30.07
CA LEU A 66 3.53 -23.98 -28.77
C LEU A 66 4.69 -23.15 -28.18
N ARG A 67 5.60 -22.66 -29.04
CA ARG A 67 6.64 -21.70 -28.63
C ARG A 67 6.06 -20.34 -28.22
N GLY A 68 4.98 -19.90 -28.87
CA GLY A 68 4.22 -18.71 -28.49
C GLY A 68 3.58 -18.81 -27.11
N GLN A 69 3.21 -20.02 -26.69
CA GLN A 69 2.71 -20.34 -25.35
C GLN A 69 3.81 -20.47 -24.28
N GLY A 70 5.07 -20.22 -24.65
CA GLY A 70 6.19 -20.21 -23.72
C GLY A 70 6.88 -21.57 -23.51
N MET A 71 6.50 -22.62 -24.23
CA MET A 71 7.12 -23.95 -24.11
C MET A 71 8.57 -23.95 -24.63
N SER A 72 9.44 -24.73 -24.00
CA SER A 72 10.78 -25.06 -24.51
C SER A 72 10.71 -26.01 -25.71
N LEU A 73 11.76 -26.06 -26.55
CA LEU A 73 11.79 -26.99 -27.69
C LEU A 73 11.80 -28.47 -27.27
N ALA A 74 12.31 -28.79 -26.07
CA ALA A 74 12.25 -30.14 -25.51
C ALA A 74 10.81 -30.55 -25.17
N GLU A 75 10.03 -29.64 -24.56
CA GLU A 75 8.61 -29.87 -24.27
C GLU A 75 7.81 -29.99 -25.56
N VAL A 76 8.03 -29.09 -26.54
CA VAL A 76 7.41 -29.17 -27.88
C VAL A 76 7.66 -30.52 -28.55
N ARG A 77 8.87 -31.09 -28.42
CA ARG A 77 9.20 -32.43 -28.94
C ARG A 77 8.34 -33.52 -28.31
N GLU A 78 8.14 -33.49 -26.99
CA GLU A 78 7.31 -34.47 -26.30
C GLU A 78 5.85 -34.40 -26.77
N VAL A 79 5.29 -33.19 -26.95
CA VAL A 79 3.89 -33.00 -27.42
C VAL A 79 3.69 -33.62 -28.79
N LEU A 80 4.60 -33.32 -29.71
CA LEU A 80 4.49 -33.74 -31.11
C LEU A 80 4.69 -35.25 -31.29
N VAL A 81 5.44 -35.90 -30.40
CA VAL A 81 5.69 -37.35 -30.44
C VAL A 81 4.59 -38.15 -29.75
N ARG A 82 4.09 -37.69 -28.60
CA ARG A 82 3.13 -38.46 -27.77
C ARG A 82 1.66 -38.15 -28.09
N GLY A 83 1.36 -37.05 -28.79
CA GLY A 83 -0.01 -36.65 -29.09
C GLY A 83 -0.81 -36.17 -27.86
N GLU A 84 -0.16 -36.09 -26.71
CA GLU A 84 -0.71 -35.62 -25.44
C GLU A 84 -0.04 -34.30 -25.09
N ALA A 85 -0.82 -33.33 -24.58
CA ALA A 85 -0.27 -32.09 -24.06
C ALA A 85 0.78 -32.43 -22.99
N PRO A 86 1.97 -31.82 -23.04
CA PRO A 86 2.96 -32.06 -22.00
C PRO A 86 2.34 -31.58 -20.68
N PRO A 87 2.62 -32.22 -19.54
CA PRO A 87 2.24 -31.65 -18.26
C PRO A 87 2.78 -30.21 -18.25
N ALA A 88 1.88 -29.26 -17.99
CA ALA A 88 2.15 -27.84 -18.07
C ALA A 88 3.52 -27.51 -17.44
N PRO A 89 4.29 -26.58 -18.05
CA PRO A 89 5.68 -26.34 -17.66
C PRO A 89 5.78 -26.17 -16.14
N LYS A 90 6.55 -27.06 -15.49
CA LYS A 90 6.79 -27.10 -14.03
C LYS A 90 7.51 -25.86 -13.48
N LEU A 91 7.58 -24.78 -14.25
CA LEU A 91 8.09 -23.47 -13.87
C LEU A 91 7.09 -22.38 -14.26
N ARG A 92 5.92 -22.43 -13.61
CA ARG A 92 5.15 -21.27 -13.10
C ARG A 92 3.77 -21.66 -12.55
N GLN A 93 3.41 -22.93 -12.53
CA GLN A 93 2.18 -23.36 -11.85
C GLN A 93 2.28 -23.26 -10.33
N THR A 94 3.41 -23.53 -9.69
CA THR A 94 3.51 -23.24 -8.24
C THR A 94 3.33 -21.76 -7.93
N GLY A 95 3.86 -20.84 -8.74
CA GLY A 95 3.68 -19.40 -8.53
C GLY A 95 2.27 -18.90 -8.86
N ILE A 96 1.69 -19.34 -9.98
CA ILE A 96 0.34 -18.95 -10.41
C ILE A 96 -0.73 -19.68 -9.61
N ASP A 97 -0.55 -20.95 -9.26
CA ASP A 97 -1.43 -21.68 -8.37
C ASP A 97 -1.26 -21.21 -6.93
N GLN A 98 -0.06 -20.81 -6.45
CA GLN A 98 0.05 -20.11 -5.15
C GLN A 98 -0.53 -18.70 -5.18
N LEU A 99 -0.40 -17.97 -6.29
CA LEU A 99 -1.07 -16.67 -6.46
C LEU A 99 -2.57 -16.84 -6.61
N ALA A 100 -3.04 -17.86 -7.32
CA ALA A 100 -4.44 -18.18 -7.51
C ALA A 100 -5.04 -18.76 -6.25
N GLU A 101 -4.31 -19.56 -5.46
CA GLU A 101 -4.72 -20.07 -4.17
C GLU A 101 -4.65 -18.95 -3.11
N ARG A 102 -3.67 -18.03 -3.17
CA ARG A 102 -3.67 -16.78 -2.39
C ARG A 102 -4.79 -15.85 -2.83
N LEU A 103 -5.08 -15.71 -4.12
CA LEU A 103 -6.16 -14.88 -4.66
C LEU A 103 -7.53 -15.52 -4.40
N THR A 104 -7.66 -16.84 -4.41
CA THR A 104 -8.89 -17.57 -4.08
C THR A 104 -9.08 -17.61 -2.57
N ARG A 105 -8.00 -17.69 -1.77
CA ARG A 105 -8.09 -17.40 -0.33
C ARG A 105 -8.43 -15.94 -0.07
N LEU A 106 -7.80 -14.98 -0.74
CA LEU A 106 -8.09 -13.55 -0.58
C LEU A 106 -9.52 -13.28 -1.00
N VAL A 107 -9.93 -13.60 -2.23
CA VAL A 107 -11.30 -13.43 -2.73
C VAL A 107 -12.31 -14.26 -1.92
N GLY A 108 -11.98 -15.47 -1.47
CA GLY A 108 -12.84 -16.31 -0.64
C GLY A 108 -12.99 -15.78 0.80
N THR A 109 -11.90 -15.37 1.44
CA THR A 109 -11.95 -14.69 2.75
C THR A 109 -12.55 -13.30 2.64
N GLU A 110 -12.37 -12.59 1.53
CA GLU A 110 -12.92 -11.25 1.34
C GLU A 110 -14.39 -11.28 0.94
N LEU A 111 -14.86 -12.27 0.15
CA LEU A 111 -16.28 -12.54 -0.01
C LEU A 111 -16.90 -12.98 1.33
N SER A 112 -16.25 -13.86 2.10
CA SER A 112 -16.74 -14.23 3.43
C SER A 112 -16.73 -13.07 4.43
N LYS A 113 -15.74 -12.16 4.41
CA LYS A 113 -15.69 -10.97 5.26
C LYS A 113 -16.64 -9.87 4.78
N MET A 114 -16.79 -9.66 3.48
CA MET A 114 -17.79 -8.75 2.89
C MET A 114 -19.22 -9.25 3.16
N LEU A 115 -19.44 -10.57 3.19
CA LEU A 115 -20.71 -11.18 3.60
C LEU A 115 -20.88 -11.20 5.13
N ALA A 116 -19.78 -11.22 5.90
CA ALA A 116 -19.75 -11.12 7.36
C ALA A 116 -19.65 -9.68 7.89
N PHE A 117 -19.64 -8.66 7.02
CA PHE A 117 -19.61 -7.23 7.37
C PHE A 117 -20.87 -6.78 8.15
N GLY A 118 -21.81 -7.71 8.40
CA GLY A 118 -22.96 -7.55 9.29
C GLY A 118 -23.01 -8.53 10.48
N ALA A 119 -21.99 -9.35 10.71
CA ALA A 119 -21.89 -10.20 11.90
C ALA A 119 -20.93 -9.57 12.90
N GLU A 120 -21.42 -9.21 14.09
CA GLU A 120 -20.58 -8.75 15.20
C GLU A 120 -19.63 -9.89 15.62
N PRO A 121 -18.29 -9.69 15.56
CA PRO A 121 -17.36 -10.64 16.14
C PRO A 121 -17.60 -10.77 17.64
N ASP A 122 -17.58 -12.00 18.17
CA ASP A 122 -17.51 -12.21 19.61
C ASP A 122 -16.08 -11.88 20.08
N TYR A 123 -15.84 -10.59 20.36
CA TYR A 123 -14.54 -10.12 20.82
C TYR A 123 -14.13 -10.79 22.14
N GLN A 124 -15.10 -11.24 22.97
CA GLN A 124 -14.81 -11.96 24.21
C GLN A 124 -14.05 -13.27 23.99
N ALA A 125 -14.28 -13.93 22.85
CA ALA A 125 -13.57 -15.16 22.48
C ALA A 125 -12.10 -14.92 22.06
N LEU A 126 -11.76 -13.72 21.57
CA LEU A 126 -10.39 -13.33 21.19
C LEU A 126 -9.50 -13.04 22.41
N PHE A 127 -10.08 -12.78 23.58
CA PHE A 127 -9.36 -12.39 24.80
C PHE A 127 -8.85 -13.59 25.64
N SER A 128 -8.77 -14.80 25.06
CA SER A 128 -8.47 -16.05 25.80
C SER A 128 -6.99 -16.38 25.98
N SER A 129 -6.05 -15.53 25.57
CA SER A 129 -4.61 -15.76 25.84
C SER A 129 -3.85 -14.48 26.21
N ASP A 130 -3.16 -14.58 27.34
CA ASP A 130 -2.11 -13.72 27.91
C ASP A 130 -2.38 -12.21 28.02
N ARG A 131 -2.73 -11.79 29.24
CA ARG A 131 -2.75 -10.37 29.65
C ARG A 131 -1.34 -9.78 29.51
N LEU A 132 -1.20 -8.74 28.69
CA LEU A 132 -0.02 -7.86 28.74
C LEU A 132 -0.04 -7.12 30.09
N GLU A 133 1.06 -7.20 30.85
CA GLU A 133 1.19 -6.50 32.13
C GLU A 133 1.08 -4.98 31.93
N VAL A 134 0.03 -4.39 32.51
CA VAL A 134 -0.19 -2.94 32.54
C VAL A 134 0.84 -2.32 33.48
N ARG A 135 1.68 -1.43 32.95
CA ARG A 135 2.69 -0.72 33.75
C ARG A 135 2.01 0.39 34.56
N PRO A 136 2.15 0.42 35.90
CA PRO A 136 1.52 1.45 36.72
C PRO A 136 2.15 2.84 36.47
N PRO A 137 1.38 3.93 36.63
CA PRO A 137 1.90 5.28 36.49
C PRO A 137 2.89 5.58 37.64
N GLU A 138 4.17 5.77 37.31
CA GLU A 138 5.19 6.18 38.27
C GLU A 138 4.99 7.66 38.67
N ALA A 139 4.89 7.91 39.98
CA ALA A 139 4.75 9.24 40.56
C ALA A 139 6.07 10.03 40.57
N ALA A 140 5.94 11.34 40.28
CA ALA A 140 6.87 12.47 40.44
C ALA A 140 8.38 12.23 40.26
N LEU A 141 8.97 12.86 39.23
CA LEU A 141 10.37 12.66 38.85
C LEU A 141 11.27 13.89 39.09
N PRO A 142 12.55 13.66 39.46
CA PRO A 142 13.54 14.67 39.83
C PRO A 142 14.14 15.44 38.65
N ALA A 143 14.85 16.53 38.96
CA ALA A 143 15.45 17.47 38.01
C ALA A 143 16.53 16.82 37.12
N GLY A 144 16.34 16.90 35.80
CA GLY A 144 17.27 16.41 34.77
C GLY A 144 16.63 15.63 33.60
N ARG A 145 15.30 15.43 33.59
CA ARG A 145 14.61 14.56 32.62
C ARG A 145 14.31 15.25 31.26
N LYS A 146 14.36 14.45 30.18
CA LYS A 146 13.77 14.72 28.85
C LYS A 146 12.32 15.23 28.99
N ALA A 147 11.88 16.06 28.04
CA ALA A 147 10.51 16.60 28.01
C ALA A 147 9.47 15.47 27.99
N ARG A 148 8.45 15.56 28.84
CA ARG A 148 7.41 14.54 28.95
C ARG A 148 6.51 14.55 27.73
N THR A 149 6.38 13.43 27.05
CA THR A 149 5.55 13.27 25.86
C THR A 149 4.48 12.23 26.12
N VAL A 150 3.22 12.66 26.05
CA VAL A 150 2.07 11.76 26.15
C VAL A 150 1.54 11.44 24.76
N ALA A 151 1.24 10.16 24.48
CA ALA A 151 0.47 9.77 23.31
C ALA A 151 -1.02 9.69 23.65
N ILE A 152 -1.86 10.29 22.80
CA ILE A 152 -3.31 10.25 22.90
C ILE A 152 -3.85 9.69 21.58
N ILE A 153 -4.60 8.61 21.67
CA ILE A 153 -5.23 7.89 20.56
C ILE A 153 -6.74 8.17 20.61
N PRO A 154 -7.27 9.10 19.81
CA PRO A 154 -8.69 9.38 19.77
C PRO A 154 -9.42 8.29 18.96
N ALA A 155 -10.35 7.58 19.58
CA ALA A 155 -11.08 6.48 18.96
C ALA A 155 -12.56 6.54 19.30
N ARG A 156 -13.36 7.22 18.47
CA ARG A 156 -14.82 7.28 18.68
C ARG A 156 -15.55 6.00 18.28
N GLY A 157 -16.70 5.72 18.90
CA GLY A 157 -17.56 4.58 18.55
C GLY A 157 -18.25 4.76 17.19
N GLY A 158 -18.80 5.96 16.96
CA GLY A 158 -19.51 6.30 15.72
C GLY A 158 -18.57 6.50 14.53
N SER A 159 -18.79 5.75 13.43
CA SER A 159 -18.04 5.87 12.19
C SER A 159 -18.96 5.67 10.99
N GLN A 160 -18.97 6.63 10.05
CA GLN A 160 -19.85 6.63 8.87
C GLN A 160 -19.39 5.68 7.77
N GLY A 161 -18.07 5.62 7.50
CA GLY A 161 -17.53 4.83 6.39
C GLY A 161 -17.46 3.33 6.69
N ILE A 162 -16.92 2.99 7.86
CA ILE A 162 -16.80 1.61 8.34
C ILE A 162 -17.45 1.54 9.73
N PRO A 163 -18.54 0.77 9.94
CA PRO A 163 -19.11 0.57 11.27
C PRO A 163 -18.06 0.03 12.24
N ARG A 164 -18.04 0.54 13.48
CA ARG A 164 -17.07 0.13 14.52
C ARG A 164 -15.59 0.17 14.06
N LYS A 165 -15.22 1.10 13.15
CA LYS A 165 -13.90 1.17 12.47
C LYS A 165 -12.70 0.93 13.39
N ASN A 166 -12.68 1.54 14.57
CA ASN A 166 -11.52 1.47 15.46
C ASN A 166 -11.28 0.06 16.04
N ILE A 167 -12.29 -0.80 16.09
CA ILE A 167 -12.15 -2.18 16.56
C ILE A 167 -12.39 -3.24 15.47
N CYS A 168 -12.69 -2.81 14.24
CA CYS A 168 -12.76 -3.73 13.11
C CYS A 168 -11.41 -4.44 12.92
N LEU A 169 -11.46 -5.70 12.49
CA LEU A 169 -10.25 -6.50 12.37
C LEU A 169 -9.47 -6.15 11.11
N ALA A 170 -8.18 -5.86 11.28
CA ALA A 170 -7.18 -5.76 10.23
C ALA A 170 -6.00 -6.66 10.62
N ALA A 171 -5.64 -7.60 9.75
CA ALA A 171 -4.59 -8.59 9.99
C ALA A 171 -4.75 -9.38 11.31
N GLY A 172 -5.99 -9.70 11.66
CA GLY A 172 -6.33 -10.48 12.84
C GLY A 172 -6.35 -9.70 14.16
N LYS A 173 -6.08 -8.39 14.14
CA LYS A 173 -6.13 -7.50 15.31
C LYS A 173 -7.15 -6.37 15.11
N PRO A 174 -7.78 -5.85 16.17
CA PRO A 174 -8.54 -4.61 16.10
C PRO A 174 -7.69 -3.48 15.51
N LEU A 175 -8.25 -2.63 14.66
CA LEU A 175 -7.50 -1.58 13.96
C LEU A 175 -6.69 -0.69 14.92
N ILE A 176 -7.29 -0.30 16.06
CA ILE A 176 -6.65 0.49 17.11
C ILE A 176 -5.43 -0.19 17.74
N ALA A 177 -5.41 -1.53 17.79
CA ALA A 177 -4.33 -2.30 18.41
C ALA A 177 -2.98 -2.03 17.73
N TRP A 178 -2.96 -1.92 16.40
CA TRP A 178 -1.74 -1.58 15.64
C TRP A 178 -1.13 -0.25 16.09
N THR A 179 -2.00 0.72 16.38
CA THR A 179 -1.58 2.05 16.83
C THR A 179 -1.11 2.02 18.28
N ILE A 180 -1.78 1.25 19.15
CA ILE A 180 -1.40 1.05 20.57
C ILE A 180 -0.04 0.36 20.65
N GLU A 181 0.15 -0.76 19.97
CA GLU A 181 1.41 -1.51 19.96
C GLU A 181 2.58 -0.65 19.49
N ALA A 182 2.41 0.10 18.40
CA ALA A 182 3.45 1.00 17.91
C ALA A 182 3.80 2.09 18.93
N ALA A 183 2.82 2.61 19.66
CA ALA A 183 3.04 3.59 20.72
C ALA A 183 3.75 2.98 21.93
N LEU A 184 3.30 1.82 22.42
CA LEU A 184 3.90 1.13 23.56
C LEU A 184 5.34 0.65 23.28
N ALA A 185 5.65 0.33 22.02
CA ALA A 185 7.00 0.00 21.58
C ALA A 185 7.93 1.22 21.40
N SER A 186 7.45 2.44 21.71
CA SER A 186 8.20 3.69 21.59
C SER A 186 8.59 4.23 22.97
N PRO A 187 9.83 3.97 23.46
CA PRO A 187 10.24 4.31 24.82
C PRO A 187 10.33 5.82 25.10
N SER A 188 10.28 6.68 24.09
CA SER A 188 10.23 8.13 24.27
C SER A 188 8.84 8.66 24.64
N LEU A 189 7.80 7.82 24.63
CA LEU A 189 6.47 8.15 25.14
C LEU A 189 6.37 7.77 26.63
N ASP A 190 5.97 8.71 27.47
CA ASP A 190 5.81 8.45 28.91
C ASP A 190 4.51 7.70 29.21
N ARG A 191 3.45 7.97 28.44
CA ARG A 191 2.12 7.37 28.60
C ARG A 191 1.43 7.22 27.24
N VAL A 192 0.59 6.20 27.12
CA VAL A 192 -0.23 5.91 25.93
C VAL A 192 -1.68 5.80 26.35
N LEU A 193 -2.49 6.79 25.99
CA LEU A 193 -3.90 6.88 26.36
C LEU A 193 -4.79 6.72 25.15
N VAL A 194 -5.94 6.07 25.35
CA VAL A 194 -7.05 6.09 24.40
C VAL A 194 -8.17 6.99 24.92
N SER A 195 -8.63 7.90 24.08
CA SER A 195 -9.79 8.79 24.34
C SER A 195 -10.97 8.28 23.52
N THR A 196 -11.95 7.70 24.20
CA THR A 196 -13.13 7.08 23.57
C THR A 196 -14.39 7.34 24.37
N ASP A 197 -15.52 7.46 23.66
CA ASP A 197 -16.90 7.52 24.17
C ASP A 197 -17.56 6.14 24.26
N ASP A 198 -16.86 5.09 23.82
CA ASP A 198 -17.42 3.76 23.64
C ASP A 198 -16.77 2.74 24.58
N GLN A 199 -17.61 2.03 25.33
CA GLN A 199 -17.15 1.10 26.37
C GLN A 199 -16.40 -0.11 25.79
N GLU A 200 -16.82 -0.63 24.64
CA GLU A 200 -16.15 -1.78 24.03
C GLU A 200 -14.80 -1.37 23.42
N ILE A 201 -14.69 -0.17 22.84
CA ILE A 201 -13.37 0.39 22.44
C ILE A 201 -12.46 0.55 23.66
N ALA A 202 -13.00 1.00 24.81
CA ALA A 202 -12.23 1.14 26.04
C ALA A 202 -11.68 -0.21 26.54
N GLU A 203 -12.52 -1.25 26.54
CA GLU A 203 -12.12 -2.61 26.94
C GLU A 203 -11.04 -3.18 26.01
N VAL A 204 -11.20 -3.01 24.69
CA VAL A 204 -10.17 -3.39 23.71
C VAL A 204 -8.88 -2.62 23.98
N ALA A 205 -8.93 -1.30 24.15
CA ALA A 205 -7.73 -0.50 24.41
C ALA A 205 -6.96 -0.94 25.67
N LEU A 206 -7.68 -1.20 26.77
CA LEU A 206 -7.10 -1.72 28.01
C LEU A 206 -6.46 -3.10 27.80
N HIS A 207 -7.12 -3.99 27.06
CA HIS A 207 -6.58 -5.31 26.74
C HIS A 207 -5.25 -5.24 25.99
N TRP A 208 -5.11 -4.27 25.07
CA TRP A 208 -3.88 -4.03 24.32
C TRP A 208 -2.84 -3.18 25.08
N GLY A 209 -3.09 -2.86 26.36
CA GLY A 209 -2.13 -2.21 27.26
C GLY A 209 -2.12 -0.68 27.23
N ALA A 210 -3.05 -0.04 26.54
CA ALA A 210 -3.23 1.41 26.63
C ALA A 210 -4.04 1.79 27.87
N GLU A 211 -3.85 3.03 28.34
CA GLU A 211 -4.63 3.59 29.43
C GLU A 211 -5.96 4.16 28.90
N VAL A 212 -7.05 3.94 29.64
CA VAL A 212 -8.35 4.56 29.38
C VAL A 212 -8.86 5.20 30.66
N PRO A 213 -8.30 6.36 31.07
CA PRO A 213 -8.57 6.92 32.39
C PRO A 213 -9.98 7.52 32.53
N PHE A 214 -10.67 7.77 31.41
CA PHE A 214 -12.01 8.33 31.37
C PHE A 214 -12.79 7.79 30.16
N ILE A 215 -14.11 7.89 30.23
CA ILE A 215 -14.99 7.83 29.06
C ILE A 215 -15.27 9.26 28.61
N ARG A 216 -15.02 9.54 27.32
CA ARG A 216 -15.21 10.85 26.72
C ARG A 216 -16.72 11.16 26.60
N PRO A 217 -17.16 12.39 26.95
CA PRO A 217 -18.55 12.81 26.75
C PRO A 217 -18.99 12.68 25.29
N ALA A 218 -20.25 12.28 25.07
CA ALA A 218 -20.80 12.02 23.74
C ALA A 218 -20.78 13.26 22.82
N GLU A 219 -20.99 14.45 23.38
CA GLU A 219 -20.89 15.73 22.67
C GLU A 219 -19.52 15.95 22.01
N LEU A 220 -18.44 15.39 22.57
CA LEU A 220 -17.06 15.48 22.03
C LEU A 220 -16.70 14.30 21.09
N ALA A 221 -17.66 13.43 20.78
CA ALA A 221 -17.50 12.29 19.89
C ALA A 221 -18.29 12.42 18.58
N THR A 222 -18.97 13.55 18.38
CA THR A 222 -19.72 13.83 17.15
C THR A 222 -18.78 14.04 15.95
N GLU A 223 -19.30 13.92 14.74
CA GLU A 223 -18.52 14.08 13.50
C GLU A 223 -18.02 15.50 13.26
N ALA A 224 -18.75 16.49 13.76
CA ALA A 224 -18.37 17.88 13.62
C ALA A 224 -17.22 18.28 14.56
N VAL A 225 -16.94 17.49 15.61
CA VAL A 225 -15.92 17.82 16.60
C VAL A 225 -14.52 17.54 16.05
N PRO A 226 -13.65 18.56 15.96
CA PRO A 226 -12.26 18.38 15.58
C PRO A 226 -11.54 17.46 16.58
N VAL A 227 -10.67 16.59 16.05
CA VAL A 227 -9.83 15.69 16.86
C VAL A 227 -9.06 16.44 17.96
N VAL A 228 -8.62 17.67 17.68
CA VAL A 228 -7.85 18.47 18.63
C VAL A 228 -8.66 18.82 19.90
N GLU A 229 -9.99 18.93 19.81
CA GLU A 229 -10.85 19.17 20.98
C GLU A 229 -10.96 17.91 21.84
N ALA A 230 -11.07 16.72 21.23
CA ALA A 230 -11.02 15.46 21.96
C ALA A 230 -9.68 15.25 22.70
N VAL A 231 -8.57 15.71 22.10
CA VAL A 231 -7.26 15.74 22.75
C VAL A 231 -7.24 16.77 23.88
N GLY A 232 -7.81 17.97 23.67
CA GLY A 232 -7.93 19.00 24.69
C GLY A 232 -8.68 18.52 25.93
N HIS A 233 -9.79 17.80 25.76
CA HIS A 233 -10.52 17.15 26.86
C HIS A 233 -9.63 16.19 27.67
N ALA A 234 -8.87 15.33 26.98
CA ALA A 234 -7.97 14.39 27.65
C ALA A 234 -6.89 15.12 28.49
N LEU A 235 -6.31 16.20 27.94
CA LEU A 235 -5.31 17.01 28.64
C LEU A 235 -5.86 17.74 29.85
N LYS A 236 -7.10 18.23 29.73
CA LYS A 236 -7.83 18.87 30.84
C LYS A 236 -8.09 17.86 31.95
N TRP A 237 -8.63 16.69 31.60
CA TRP A 237 -8.89 15.62 32.58
C TRP A 237 -7.62 15.21 33.32
N LEU A 238 -6.51 15.02 32.60
CA LEU A 238 -5.20 14.67 33.18
C LEU A 238 -4.68 15.72 34.16
N GLU A 239 -4.84 17.00 33.83
CA GLU A 239 -4.43 18.09 34.70
C GLU A 239 -5.31 18.23 35.93
N GLU A 240 -6.64 18.16 35.75
CA GLU A 240 -7.60 18.39 36.83
C GLU A 240 -7.70 17.21 37.79
N THR A 241 -7.59 15.97 37.28
CA THR A 241 -7.82 14.75 38.08
C THR A 241 -6.52 14.16 38.61
N GLU A 242 -5.46 14.13 37.81
CA GLU A 242 -4.19 13.49 38.18
C GLU A 242 -3.06 14.50 38.46
N GLY A 243 -3.28 15.80 38.19
CA GLY A 243 -2.21 16.79 38.25
C GLY A 243 -1.11 16.59 37.18
N TYR A 244 -1.35 15.73 36.18
CA TYR A 244 -0.36 15.37 35.18
C TYR A 244 -0.30 16.41 34.05
N LYS A 245 0.88 17.05 33.91
CA LYS A 245 1.12 18.09 32.90
C LYS A 245 2.24 17.71 31.93
N PRO A 246 1.98 17.00 30.83
CA PRO A 246 2.99 16.72 29.81
C PRO A 246 3.52 18.01 29.16
N ASP A 247 4.77 17.98 28.71
CA ASP A 247 5.39 19.07 27.96
C ASP A 247 4.95 19.03 26.49
N ASN A 248 4.86 17.82 25.94
CA ASN A 248 4.49 17.54 24.56
C ASN A 248 3.33 16.54 24.50
N VAL A 249 2.53 16.65 23.44
CA VAL A 249 1.37 15.81 23.20
C VAL A 249 1.46 15.26 21.78
N MET A 250 1.38 13.94 21.66
CA MET A 250 1.35 13.24 20.38
C MET A 250 -0.03 12.64 20.14
N CYS A 251 -0.75 13.13 19.13
CA CYS A 251 -1.97 12.50 18.64
C CYS A 251 -1.62 11.44 17.58
N LEU A 252 -2.13 10.23 17.78
CA LEU A 252 -1.91 9.07 16.91
C LEU A 252 -3.27 8.53 16.46
N LEU A 253 -3.65 8.76 15.21
CA LEU A 253 -4.95 8.29 14.71
C LEU A 253 -4.92 6.77 14.47
N PRO A 254 -5.95 6.02 14.95
CA PRO A 254 -6.06 4.58 14.68
C PRO A 254 -6.12 4.22 13.20
N THR A 255 -6.58 5.16 12.36
CA THR A 255 -6.79 4.96 10.92
C THR A 255 -5.50 4.86 10.12
N ALA A 256 -4.34 5.12 10.74
CA ALA A 256 -3.02 4.94 10.13
C ALA A 256 -2.26 3.72 10.73
N PRO A 257 -2.72 2.48 10.48
CA PRO A 257 -2.20 1.29 11.17
C PRO A 257 -0.79 0.87 10.70
N LEU A 258 -0.29 1.43 9.59
CA LEU A 258 1.03 1.09 9.02
C LEU A 258 2.19 1.89 9.65
N ARG A 259 1.88 2.81 10.57
CA ARG A 259 2.86 3.57 11.34
C ARG A 259 3.66 2.64 12.24
N LEU A 260 4.97 2.81 12.26
CA LEU A 260 5.88 2.02 13.09
C LEU A 260 6.31 2.79 14.34
N ALA A 261 6.74 2.08 15.38
CA ALA A 261 7.40 2.68 16.54
C ALA A 261 8.61 3.55 16.13
N GLY A 262 9.36 3.09 15.11
CA GLY A 262 10.47 3.88 14.54
C GLY A 262 10.05 5.23 13.96
N ASP A 263 8.80 5.40 13.51
CA ASP A 263 8.30 6.71 13.07
C ASP A 263 8.04 7.64 14.24
N ILE A 264 7.45 7.13 15.32
CA ILE A 264 7.21 7.90 16.54
C ILE A 264 8.53 8.42 17.10
N GLU A 265 9.51 7.52 17.26
CA GLU A 265 10.83 7.87 17.77
C GLU A 265 11.57 8.88 16.86
N ALA A 266 11.48 8.69 15.53
CA ALA A 266 12.08 9.63 14.58
C ALA A 266 11.38 10.99 14.59
N ALA A 267 10.06 11.03 14.75
CA ALA A 267 9.29 12.26 14.86
C ALA A 267 9.63 13.03 16.14
N ILE A 268 9.71 12.36 17.30
CA ILE A 268 10.12 12.99 18.57
C ILE A 268 11.53 13.54 18.46
N ARG A 269 12.48 12.76 17.93
CA ARG A 269 13.85 13.22 17.73
C ARG A 269 13.91 14.44 16.82
N LEU A 270 13.20 14.43 15.68
CA LEU A 270 13.17 15.56 14.75
C LEU A 270 12.55 16.81 15.40
N PHE A 271 11.50 16.64 16.20
CA PHE A 271 10.85 17.71 16.96
C PHE A 271 11.82 18.37 17.95
N GLU A 272 12.60 17.58 18.68
CA GLU A 272 13.64 18.06 19.59
C GLU A 272 14.81 18.73 18.84
N GLU A 273 15.35 18.09 17.81
CA GLU A 273 16.48 18.59 16.99
C GLU A 273 16.18 19.94 16.35
N LYS A 274 14.95 20.14 15.85
CA LYS A 274 14.52 21.40 15.24
C LYS A 274 14.01 22.41 16.27
N ASN A 275 13.96 22.02 17.55
CA ASN A 275 13.29 22.77 18.61
C ASN A 275 11.90 23.23 18.15
N ALA A 276 11.12 22.30 17.59
CA ALA A 276 9.84 22.60 16.97
C ALA A 276 8.77 22.93 18.02
N ASP A 277 7.78 23.70 17.58
CA ASP A 277 6.58 23.98 18.37
C ASP A 277 5.48 22.97 18.03
N SER A 278 5.41 22.57 16.75
CA SER A 278 4.56 21.51 16.22
C SER A 278 5.27 20.66 15.16
N LEU A 279 4.85 19.40 15.01
CA LEU A 279 5.29 18.49 13.96
C LEU A 279 4.11 17.65 13.45
N ILE A 280 4.03 17.49 12.14
CA ILE A 280 2.97 16.73 11.47
C ILE A 280 3.59 15.74 10.50
N SER A 281 3.13 14.49 10.51
CA SER A 281 3.54 13.53 9.50
C SER A 281 2.85 13.81 8.15
N MET A 282 3.65 13.75 7.10
CA MET A 282 3.20 14.01 5.74
C MET A 282 3.78 12.97 4.78
N THR A 283 3.13 12.78 3.64
CA THR A 283 3.58 11.89 2.56
C THR A 283 3.63 12.66 1.24
N PRO A 284 4.57 12.33 0.33
CA PRO A 284 4.57 12.89 -1.02
C PRO A 284 3.24 12.62 -1.75
N VAL A 285 2.71 13.65 -2.42
CA VAL A 285 1.47 13.52 -3.20
C VAL A 285 1.64 12.56 -4.38
N ARG A 286 0.57 11.83 -4.73
CA ARG A 286 0.56 10.94 -5.92
C ARG A 286 0.24 11.80 -7.12
N ASP A 287 -0.86 12.51 -6.94
CA ASP A 287 -1.53 13.32 -7.93
C ASP A 287 -1.30 14.76 -7.49
N HIS A 288 -0.52 15.49 -8.29
CA HIS A 288 -0.21 16.87 -7.97
C HIS A 288 -1.48 17.74 -8.14
N PRO A 289 -1.77 18.69 -7.24
CA PRO A 289 -2.95 19.56 -7.34
C PRO A 289 -3.12 20.28 -8.69
N SER A 290 -2.02 20.60 -9.38
CA SER A 290 -2.06 21.16 -10.74
C SER A 290 -2.72 20.26 -11.80
N TRP A 291 -2.92 18.97 -11.52
CA TRP A 291 -3.67 18.05 -12.38
C TRP A 291 -5.12 17.89 -11.98
N MET A 292 -5.53 18.42 -10.82
CA MET A 292 -6.91 18.38 -10.38
C MET A 292 -7.76 19.33 -11.22
N LYS A 293 -9.02 18.92 -11.45
CA LYS A 293 -10.02 19.68 -12.19
C LYS A 293 -11.32 19.65 -11.40
N VAL A 294 -12.09 20.73 -11.51
CA VAL A 294 -13.47 20.80 -11.04
C VAL A 294 -14.36 20.37 -12.21
N VAL A 295 -15.32 19.49 -11.94
CA VAL A 295 -16.38 19.18 -12.90
C VAL A 295 -17.64 19.88 -12.40
N ASP A 296 -18.18 20.80 -13.20
CA ASP A 296 -19.39 21.54 -12.84
C ASP A 296 -20.67 20.68 -13.01
N ASP A 297 -21.81 21.24 -12.62
CA ASP A 297 -23.13 20.61 -12.71
C ASP A 297 -23.56 20.26 -14.15
N ARG A 298 -22.90 20.83 -15.15
CA ARG A 298 -23.12 20.58 -16.58
C ARG A 298 -22.13 19.59 -17.17
N GLY A 299 -21.19 19.08 -16.37
CA GLY A 299 -20.13 18.18 -16.81
C GLY A 299 -18.95 18.89 -17.47
N SER A 300 -18.86 20.21 -17.38
CA SER A 300 -17.73 20.98 -17.90
C SER A 300 -16.52 20.84 -16.99
N VAL A 301 -15.33 20.78 -17.58
CA VAL A 301 -14.06 20.64 -16.84
C VAL A 301 -13.40 22.00 -16.68
N CYS A 302 -13.22 22.41 -15.42
CA CYS A 302 -12.58 23.65 -15.02
C CYS A 302 -11.27 23.37 -14.27
N ASP A 303 -10.31 24.28 -14.36
CA ASP A 303 -9.07 24.16 -13.59
C ASP A 303 -9.33 24.34 -12.08
N PHE A 304 -8.87 23.40 -11.25
CA PHE A 304 -8.91 23.55 -9.79
C PHE A 304 -7.93 24.63 -9.32
N ILE A 305 -6.77 24.73 -9.96
CA ILE A 305 -5.78 25.79 -9.76
C ILE A 305 -5.55 26.45 -11.12
N ALA A 306 -5.80 27.75 -11.22
CA ALA A 306 -5.59 28.51 -12.44
C ALA A 306 -4.09 28.58 -12.78
N VAL A 307 -3.62 27.76 -13.72
CA VAL A 307 -2.26 27.86 -14.25
C VAL A 307 -2.32 28.70 -15.53
N LYS A 308 -1.91 29.98 -15.45
CA LYS A 308 -1.91 30.87 -16.63
C LYS A 308 -1.07 30.28 -17.77
N GLY A 309 -1.72 30.01 -18.90
CA GLY A 309 -1.08 29.82 -20.21
C GLY A 309 -0.20 28.58 -20.40
N ALA A 310 -0.19 27.62 -19.46
CA ALA A 310 0.66 26.44 -19.57
C ALA A 310 -0.17 25.17 -19.79
N ARG A 311 0.33 24.29 -20.68
CA ARG A 311 -0.06 22.88 -20.74
C ARG A 311 0.02 22.24 -19.34
N PRO A 312 -0.75 21.17 -19.03
CA PRO A 312 -0.59 20.45 -17.77
C PRO A 312 0.89 20.10 -17.54
N PRO A 313 1.50 20.55 -16.44
CA PRO A 313 2.93 20.36 -16.20
C PRO A 313 3.23 18.87 -16.06
N ARG A 314 4.37 18.41 -16.58
CA ARG A 314 4.78 17.01 -16.40
C ARG A 314 5.25 16.79 -14.97
N ARG A 315 5.14 15.56 -14.45
CA ARG A 315 5.54 15.24 -13.06
C ARG A 315 6.95 15.70 -12.71
N GLN A 316 7.86 15.61 -13.67
CA GLN A 316 9.28 15.95 -13.52
C GLN A 316 9.53 17.46 -13.45
N GLU A 317 8.56 18.27 -13.91
CA GLU A 317 8.62 19.74 -13.94
C GLU A 317 8.00 20.35 -12.66
N LEU A 318 7.42 19.53 -11.79
CA LEU A 318 6.66 19.95 -10.62
C LEU A 318 7.50 19.91 -9.35
N ASN A 319 7.33 20.94 -8.51
CA ASN A 319 7.91 20.94 -7.18
C ASN A 319 7.33 19.78 -6.35
N PRO A 320 8.13 19.16 -5.46
CA PRO A 320 7.62 18.14 -4.56
C PRO A 320 6.61 18.76 -3.59
N LEU A 321 5.40 18.23 -3.57
CA LEU A 321 4.36 18.58 -2.62
C LEU A 321 4.05 17.40 -1.70
N PHE A 322 3.59 17.72 -0.50
CA PHE A 322 3.30 16.76 0.54
C PHE A 322 1.89 16.99 1.07
N ILE A 323 1.24 15.91 1.46
CA ILE A 323 -0.09 15.92 2.09
C ILE A 323 0.01 15.28 3.47
N ILE A 324 -0.80 15.78 4.41
CA ILE A 324 -0.93 15.19 5.75
C ILE A 324 -1.47 13.76 5.60
N ASN A 325 -0.91 12.82 6.37
CA ASN A 325 -1.29 11.40 6.28
C ASN A 325 -1.98 10.87 7.55
N GLY A 326 -2.34 11.74 8.51
CA GLY A 326 -3.08 11.37 9.72
C GLY A 326 -2.29 10.60 10.78
N ALA A 327 -1.07 10.15 10.49
CA ALA A 327 -0.38 9.18 11.34
C ALA A 327 0.16 9.75 12.67
N ILE A 328 0.76 10.94 12.62
CA ILE A 328 1.43 11.60 13.76
C ILE A 328 1.14 13.10 13.73
N TYR A 329 0.62 13.62 14.83
CA TYR A 329 0.65 15.03 15.16
C TYR A 329 1.33 15.19 16.51
N LEU A 330 2.36 16.00 16.60
CA LEU A 330 3.12 16.25 17.83
C LEU A 330 3.15 17.75 18.07
N ALA A 331 2.79 18.21 19.27
CA ALA A 331 2.83 19.62 19.61
C ALA A 331 3.23 19.84 21.05
N ARG A 332 3.76 21.04 21.34
CA ARG A 332 3.86 21.53 22.72
C ARG A 332 2.44 21.63 23.31
N ARG A 333 2.25 21.17 24.55
CA ARG A 333 0.95 21.17 25.24
C ARG A 333 0.23 22.51 25.13
N HIS A 334 0.94 23.62 25.33
CA HIS A 334 0.36 24.96 25.37
C HIS A 334 -0.27 25.43 24.04
N LEU A 335 0.02 24.76 22.92
CA LEU A 335 -0.57 25.08 21.61
C LEU A 335 -1.95 24.45 21.39
N LEU A 336 -2.31 23.48 22.21
CA LEU A 336 -3.59 22.76 22.14
C LEU A 336 -4.68 23.42 23.02
N GLY A 337 -4.46 24.67 23.45
CA GLY A 337 -5.45 25.53 24.10
C GLY A 337 -6.25 26.40 23.11
N ASP A 338 -7.06 27.34 23.59
CA ASP A 338 -8.08 28.05 22.79
C ASP A 338 -7.53 29.12 21.80
N PRO A 339 -7.78 29.04 20.47
CA PRO A 339 -8.38 27.92 19.75
C PRO A 339 -7.34 26.83 19.44
N PRO A 340 -7.68 25.54 19.59
CA PRO A 340 -6.71 24.46 19.51
C PRO A 340 -6.21 24.25 18.08
N SER A 341 -4.89 24.09 17.90
CA SER A 341 -4.33 23.86 16.56
C SER A 341 -3.01 23.10 16.59
N TRP A 342 -2.87 22.18 15.64
CA TRP A 342 -1.63 21.45 15.37
C TRP A 342 -0.62 22.26 14.54
N TYR A 343 -1.00 23.42 13.99
CA TYR A 343 -0.23 24.13 12.96
C TYR A 343 0.31 25.49 13.42
N LYS A 344 0.60 25.63 14.71
CA LYS A 344 1.08 26.88 15.30
C LYS A 344 2.59 26.85 15.52
N GLY A 345 3.19 28.05 15.53
CA GLY A 345 4.62 28.26 15.79
C GLY A 345 5.52 27.72 14.69
N ARG A 346 6.70 27.22 15.07
CA ARG A 346 7.64 26.55 14.17
C ARG A 346 7.16 25.12 13.90
N ALA A 347 6.30 25.01 12.90
CA ALA A 347 5.79 23.73 12.40
C ALA A 347 6.83 23.00 11.54
N VAL A 348 7.01 21.70 11.79
CA VAL A 348 7.96 20.84 11.07
C VAL A 348 7.23 19.65 10.44
N ALA A 349 7.61 19.27 9.23
CA ALA A 349 7.07 18.08 8.57
C ALA A 349 7.95 16.85 8.86
N TYR A 350 7.33 15.75 9.29
CA TYR A 350 7.95 14.42 9.29
C TYR A 350 7.50 13.64 8.05
N VAL A 351 8.40 13.44 7.10
CA VAL A 351 8.04 12.80 5.83
C VAL A 351 8.05 11.28 5.98
N MET A 352 6.88 10.66 5.84
CA MET A 352 6.69 9.22 5.78
C MET A 352 6.61 8.73 4.33
N PRO A 353 7.10 7.51 4.05
CA PRO A 353 6.92 6.90 2.73
C PRO A 353 5.45 6.54 2.52
N ARG A 354 5.06 6.46 1.24
CA ARG A 354 3.67 6.20 0.84
C ARG A 354 3.19 4.81 1.29
N SER A 355 4.11 3.85 1.27
CA SER A 355 3.94 2.47 1.75
C SER A 355 3.50 2.37 3.21
N ARG A 356 3.66 3.44 4.00
CA ARG A 356 3.27 3.50 5.42
C ARG A 356 2.32 4.67 5.73
N SER A 357 1.72 5.25 4.71
CA SER A 357 0.85 6.45 4.81
C SER A 357 -0.58 6.18 4.35
N LEU A 358 -1.05 4.94 4.47
CA LEU A 358 -2.45 4.58 4.22
C LEU A 358 -3.32 5.07 5.38
N ASP A 359 -4.41 5.76 5.06
CA ASP A 359 -5.45 6.20 5.99
C ASP A 359 -6.71 5.38 5.72
N VAL A 360 -7.22 4.68 6.73
CA VAL A 360 -8.35 3.76 6.60
C VAL A 360 -9.65 4.51 6.81
N ASP A 361 -10.36 4.79 5.73
CA ASP A 361 -11.69 5.43 5.77
C ASP A 361 -12.79 4.61 5.12
N THR A 362 -12.45 3.82 4.11
CA THR A 362 -13.39 3.01 3.35
C THR A 362 -13.10 1.51 3.52
N PRO A 363 -14.09 0.63 3.26
CA PRO A 363 -13.84 -0.81 3.23
C PRO A 363 -12.70 -1.23 2.29
N TRP A 364 -12.45 -0.46 1.22
CA TRP A 364 -11.32 -0.69 0.32
C TRP A 364 -9.98 -0.40 0.98
N ASP A 365 -9.89 0.67 1.76
CA ASP A 365 -8.67 1.00 2.52
C ASP A 365 -8.41 -0.05 3.60
N LEU A 366 -9.47 -0.55 4.26
CA LEU A 366 -9.35 -1.63 5.24
C LEU A 366 -8.84 -2.91 4.61
N TYR A 367 -9.31 -3.27 3.41
CA TYR A 367 -8.80 -4.41 2.66
C TYR A 367 -7.31 -4.26 2.32
N LEU A 368 -6.91 -3.08 1.85
CA LEU A 368 -5.50 -2.79 1.57
C LEU A 368 -4.64 -2.84 2.84
N ALA A 369 -5.14 -2.30 3.95
CA ALA A 369 -4.46 -2.37 5.25
C ALA A 369 -4.30 -3.82 5.71
N ASP A 370 -5.35 -4.64 5.67
CA ASP A 370 -5.32 -6.07 6.02
C ASP A 370 -4.25 -6.82 5.22
N LEU A 371 -4.17 -6.58 3.92
CA LEU A 371 -3.18 -7.21 3.04
C LEU A 371 -1.76 -6.80 3.41
N VAL A 372 -1.50 -5.50 3.53
CA VAL A 372 -0.16 -4.97 3.82
C VAL A 372 0.32 -5.37 5.21
N LEU A 373 -0.56 -5.38 6.20
CA LEU A 373 -0.24 -5.79 7.57
C LEU A 373 0.05 -7.29 7.66
N LYS A 374 -0.62 -8.15 6.87
CA LYS A 374 -0.36 -9.60 6.84
C LYS A 374 0.90 -9.97 6.08
N ASP A 375 1.04 -9.45 4.87
CA ASP A 375 2.04 -9.92 3.92
C ASP A 375 3.29 -9.02 3.87
N GLY A 376 3.24 -7.87 4.54
CA GLY A 376 4.23 -6.80 4.41
C GLY A 376 4.07 -6.01 3.11
N TRP A 377 4.68 -4.82 3.09
CA TRP A 377 4.82 -4.08 1.84
C TRP A 377 5.90 -4.73 0.96
N PRO A 378 5.70 -4.92 -0.35
CA PRO A 378 6.75 -5.40 -1.24
C PRO A 378 7.98 -4.49 -1.13
N PRO A 379 9.22 -5.01 -1.04
CA PRO A 379 10.39 -4.17 -0.89
C PRO A 379 10.46 -3.13 -2.02
N GLU A 380 10.49 -1.84 -1.65
CA GLU A 380 10.69 -0.75 -2.61
C GLU A 380 12.01 -1.00 -3.33
N ARG A 381 12.02 -0.96 -4.67
CA ARG A 381 13.28 -1.06 -5.41
C ARG A 381 14.14 0.13 -4.99
N ALA A 382 15.43 -0.08 -4.73
CA ALA A 382 16.38 0.94 -4.27
C ALA A 382 16.35 2.26 -5.10
N SER A 383 15.90 2.19 -6.37
CA SER A 383 15.69 3.35 -7.24
C SER A 383 14.53 4.28 -6.87
N GLU A 384 13.56 3.84 -6.05
CA GLU A 384 12.42 4.67 -5.60
C GLU A 384 12.74 5.40 -4.29
N ALA A 385 13.43 4.74 -3.35
CA ALA A 385 13.91 5.36 -2.12
C ALA A 385 14.85 6.56 -2.36
N ALA A 386 15.69 6.48 -3.41
CA ALA A 386 16.62 7.55 -3.80
C ALA A 386 15.96 8.77 -4.49
N ARG A 387 14.66 8.70 -4.82
CA ARG A 387 13.92 9.79 -5.51
C ARG A 387 13.25 10.78 -4.56
N PHE A 388 13.22 10.49 -3.26
CA PHE A 388 12.66 11.41 -2.30
C PHE A 388 13.73 12.42 -1.89
N PRO A 389 13.52 13.72 -2.14
CA PRO A 389 14.50 14.74 -1.76
C PRO A 389 14.71 14.70 -0.25
N ASN A 390 15.98 14.82 0.17
CA ASN A 390 16.33 14.98 1.57
C ASN A 390 15.54 16.18 2.14
N PRO A 391 14.68 16.00 3.16
CA PRO A 391 13.83 17.06 3.68
C PRO A 391 14.63 18.27 4.20
N ASN A 392 15.88 18.07 4.63
CA ASN A 392 16.77 19.18 5.03
C ASN A 392 17.23 20.06 3.84
N ARG A 393 17.05 19.63 2.59
CA ARG A 393 17.45 20.37 1.39
C ARG A 393 16.34 21.25 0.81
N ILE A 394 15.10 21.08 1.28
CA ILE A 394 13.91 21.76 0.74
C ILE A 394 13.74 23.18 1.30
N GLN A 395 14.22 23.46 2.52
CA GLN A 395 14.07 24.77 3.18
C GLN A 395 14.77 25.92 2.44
N THR A 396 15.88 25.67 1.72
CA THR A 396 16.69 26.73 1.12
C THR A 396 16.14 27.28 -0.20
N ASP A 397 15.24 26.58 -0.89
CA ASP A 397 14.89 26.89 -2.30
C ASP A 397 13.46 27.44 -2.49
N LEU A 398 12.59 27.33 -1.48
CA LEU A 398 11.17 27.72 -1.58
C LEU A 398 10.88 29.15 -1.13
N ALA A 399 11.76 29.78 -0.35
CA ALA A 399 11.55 31.13 0.19
C ALA A 399 11.43 32.23 -0.87
N GLY A 400 11.86 31.97 -2.12
CA GLY A 400 11.80 32.94 -3.22
C GLY A 400 10.74 32.68 -4.30
N ARG A 401 9.90 31.64 -4.18
CA ARG A 401 9.00 31.20 -5.28
C ARG A 401 7.50 31.39 -5.03
N PHE A 402 7.08 31.75 -3.82
CA PHE A 402 5.66 31.90 -3.49
C PHE A 402 5.10 33.32 -3.64
N ASP A 403 5.91 34.31 -4.03
CA ASP A 403 5.51 35.72 -4.15
C ASP A 403 4.59 36.06 -5.34
N SER A 404 4.02 35.09 -6.06
CA SER A 404 3.20 35.40 -7.25
C SER A 404 2.02 34.47 -7.58
N ALA A 405 1.55 33.67 -6.62
CA ALA A 405 0.29 32.95 -6.78
C ALA A 405 -0.63 33.26 -5.59
N VAL A 406 -1.34 34.37 -5.71
CA VAL A 406 -2.50 34.70 -4.87
C VAL A 406 -3.59 33.64 -5.10
N ILE A 407 -4.20 33.24 -3.97
CA ILE A 407 -5.38 32.39 -3.82
C ILE A 407 -6.49 32.74 -4.81
#